data_AF-A0A7S3FN33-F1
#
_entry.id   AF-A0A7S3FN33-F1
#
_cell.length_a   1.000
_cell.length_b   1.000
_cell.length_c   1.000
_cell.angle_alpha   90.00
_cell.angle_beta   90.00
_cell.angle_gamma   90.00
#
_symmetry.space_group_name_H-M   'P 1'
#
loop_
_entity.id
_entity.type
_entity.pdbx_description
1 polymer ?
#
loop_
_entity_poly.entity_id
_entity_poly.type
_entity_poly.pdbx_seq_one_letter_code
_entity_poly.pdbx_strand_id
1 'polypeptide(L)'
;YYAKWHSFPALFRVGNLLSVIAVALVTTYVTGSMWVKTRVSYEQPDVVFDSKLMMVLEGGETGEDVWFWSTLPNLNRAFESSFVSTDLSVTQEDYNFDGKVDTVRIKLRSSVGAAIRGVKILAQFDYKLRERVHMNMK
;
A
#
# COMPACT_ATOMS: atom_id res chain seq x y z
N TYR A 1 -21.82 5.15 -65.10
CA TYR A 1 -21.86 6.63 -65.11
C TYR A 1 -21.12 7.14 -63.88
N TYR A 2 -19.86 7.57 -64.03
CA TYR A 2 -19.09 8.16 -62.94
C TYR A 2 -19.63 9.58 -62.66
N ALA A 3 -20.07 9.83 -61.43
CA ALA A 3 -20.48 11.16 -61.00
C ALA A 3 -19.25 12.09 -61.00
N LYS A 4 -19.32 13.21 -61.73
CA LYS A 4 -18.27 14.23 -61.72
C LYS A 4 -18.04 14.70 -60.27
N TRP A 5 -16.77 14.86 -59.89
CA TRP A 5 -16.33 15.23 -58.54
C TRP A 5 -16.93 16.54 -58.02
N HIS A 6 -17.35 17.45 -58.92
CA HIS A 6 -17.98 18.73 -58.58
C HIS A 6 -19.51 18.70 -58.62
N SER A 7 -20.13 17.52 -58.71
CA SER A 7 -21.59 17.39 -58.74
C SER A 7 -22.19 17.53 -57.33
N PHE A 8 -23.37 18.14 -57.23
CA PHE A 8 -24.11 18.30 -55.98
C PHE A 8 -24.25 17.00 -55.17
N PRO A 9 -24.50 15.82 -55.78
CA PRO A 9 -24.52 14.55 -55.06
C PRO A 9 -23.17 14.15 -54.45
N ALA A 10 -22.05 14.54 -55.06
CA ALA A 10 -20.71 14.27 -54.51
C ALA A 10 -20.46 15.13 -53.26
N LEU A 11 -20.83 16.42 -53.29
CA LEU A 11 -20.74 17.31 -52.13
C LEU A 11 -21.63 16.83 -50.97
N PHE A 12 -22.86 16.39 -51.26
CA PHE A 12 -23.75 15.85 -50.24
C PHE A 12 -23.17 14.59 -49.57
N ARG A 13 -22.55 13.69 -50.35
CA ARG A 13 -21.87 12.50 -49.83
C ARG A 13 -20.69 12.85 -48.92
N VAL A 14 -19.87 13.81 -49.33
CA VAL A 14 -18.72 14.26 -48.52
C VAL A 14 -19.21 14.93 -47.23
N GLY A 15 -20.21 15.81 -47.30
CA GLY A 15 -20.80 16.45 -46.13
C GLY A 15 -21.41 15.46 -45.14
N ASN A 16 -22.11 14.44 -45.64
CA ASN A 16 -22.65 13.36 -44.81
C ASN A 16 -21.53 12.55 -44.13
N LEU A 17 -20.48 12.20 -44.88
CA LEU A 17 -19.35 11.45 -44.34
C LEU A 17 -18.60 12.24 -43.25
N LEU A 18 -18.40 13.54 -43.45
CA LEU A 18 -17.83 14.43 -42.44
C LEU A 18 -18.72 14.53 -41.20
N SER A 19 -20.05 14.61 -41.37
CA SER A 19 -20.99 14.64 -40.26
C SER A 19 -20.94 13.37 -39.41
N VAL A 20 -20.90 12.18 -40.05
CA VAL A 20 -20.77 10.90 -39.34
C VAL A 20 -19.46 10.83 -38.55
N ILE A 21 -18.35 11.25 -39.15
CA ILE A 21 -17.04 11.29 -38.46
C ILE A 21 -17.07 12.26 -37.28
N ALA A 22 -17.63 13.47 -37.48
CA ALA A 22 -17.72 14.47 -36.43
C ALA A 22 -18.56 14.00 -35.24
N VAL A 23 -19.71 13.37 -35.50
CA VAL A 23 -20.56 12.79 -34.46
C VAL A 23 -19.81 11.71 -33.70
N ALA A 24 -19.14 10.76 -34.39
CA ALA A 24 -18.38 9.70 -33.74
C ALA A 24 -17.25 10.24 -32.85
N LEU A 25 -16.53 11.27 -33.31
CA LEU A 25 -15.46 11.92 -32.54
C LEU A 25 -15.99 12.67 -31.33
N VAL A 26 -17.05 13.47 -31.49
CA VAL A 26 -17.67 14.21 -30.38
C VAL A 26 -18.25 13.24 -29.35
N THR A 27 -18.95 12.19 -29.79
CA THR A 27 -19.48 11.18 -28.86
C THR A 27 -18.35 10.49 -28.10
N THR A 28 -17.25 10.12 -28.76
CA THR A 28 -16.10 9.48 -28.09
C THR A 28 -15.43 10.43 -27.11
N TYR A 29 -15.29 11.72 -27.46
CA TYR A 29 -14.70 12.74 -26.62
C TYR A 29 -15.57 13.04 -25.38
N VAL A 30 -16.88 13.27 -25.58
CA VAL A 30 -17.82 13.59 -24.50
C VAL A 30 -18.01 12.41 -23.54
N THR A 31 -18.06 11.18 -24.05
CA THR A 31 -18.18 9.98 -23.21
C THR A 31 -16.88 9.60 -22.53
N GLY A 32 -15.74 10.17 -22.95
CA GLY A 32 -14.43 10.12 -22.30
C GLY A 32 -13.81 8.74 -22.12
N SER A 33 -14.51 7.64 -22.42
CA SER A 33 -14.13 6.28 -22.01
C SER A 33 -14.83 5.14 -22.77
N MET A 34 -15.40 5.35 -23.97
CA MET A 34 -16.05 4.27 -24.74
C MET A 34 -15.15 3.02 -24.97
N TRP A 35 -13.83 3.20 -24.97
CA TRP A 35 -12.85 2.14 -25.26
C TRP A 35 -11.99 1.72 -24.06
N VAL A 36 -12.18 2.35 -22.88
CA VAL A 36 -11.40 2.04 -21.68
C VAL A 36 -12.04 0.84 -20.99
N LYS A 37 -11.49 -0.36 -21.23
CA LYS A 37 -12.04 -1.62 -20.70
C LYS A 37 -11.80 -1.83 -19.21
N THR A 38 -10.73 -1.25 -18.67
CA THR A 38 -10.34 -1.40 -17.27
C THR A 38 -9.67 -0.13 -16.78
N ARG A 39 -10.10 0.38 -15.62
CA ARG A 39 -9.35 1.37 -14.86
C ARG A 39 -8.66 0.64 -13.70
N VAL A 40 -7.34 0.53 -13.76
CA VAL A 40 -6.55 0.05 -12.63
C VAL A 40 -6.13 1.27 -11.82
N SER A 41 -6.50 1.30 -10.54
CA SER A 41 -6.03 2.32 -9.61
C SER A 41 -5.12 1.64 -8.59
N TYR A 42 -3.92 2.17 -8.45
CA TYR A 42 -2.99 1.79 -7.39
C TYR A 42 -3.11 2.85 -6.30
N GLU A 43 -3.42 2.43 -5.08
CA GLU A 43 -3.34 3.28 -3.91
C GLU A 43 -2.15 2.84 -3.04
N GLN A 44 -1.45 3.82 -2.49
CA GLN A 44 -0.45 3.58 -1.46
C GLN A 44 -1.16 3.63 -0.10
N PRO A 45 -1.19 2.51 0.66
CA PRO A 45 -1.75 2.50 2.00
C PRO A 45 -0.97 3.44 2.92
N ASP A 46 -1.69 4.06 3.84
CA ASP A 46 -1.08 4.79 4.94
C ASP A 46 -0.77 3.78 6.06
N VAL A 47 0.52 3.58 6.34
CA VAL A 47 1.03 2.58 7.29
C VAL A 47 1.68 3.30 8.45
N VAL A 48 1.08 3.19 9.63
CA VAL A 48 1.56 3.85 10.84
C VAL A 48 1.92 2.78 11.87
N PHE A 49 3.13 2.85 12.41
CA PHE A 49 3.54 1.96 13.49
C PHE A 49 2.93 2.42 14.83
N ASP A 50 2.10 1.56 15.45
CA ASP A 50 1.32 1.86 16.67
C ASP A 50 2.19 1.81 17.96
N SER A 51 3.52 1.79 17.83
CA SER A 51 4.46 1.72 18.96
C SER A 51 4.26 0.52 19.90
N LYS A 52 3.50 -0.48 19.46
CA LYS A 52 3.27 -1.75 20.16
C LYS A 52 4.15 -2.83 19.57
N LEU A 53 5.04 -3.34 20.41
CA LEU A 53 6.00 -4.37 20.02
C LEU A 53 6.26 -5.32 21.18
N MET A 54 6.42 -6.60 20.86
CA MET A 54 6.94 -7.62 21.77
C MET A 54 8.07 -8.40 21.11
N MET A 55 8.99 -8.87 21.94
CA MET A 55 10.17 -9.60 21.56
C MET A 55 10.36 -10.78 22.51
N VAL A 56 10.70 -11.94 21.93
CA VAL A 56 11.12 -13.13 22.65
C VAL A 56 12.48 -13.54 22.12
N LEU A 57 13.45 -13.68 23.03
CA LEU A 57 14.77 -14.21 22.75
C LEU A 57 14.86 -15.61 23.36
N GLU A 58 15.28 -16.58 22.57
CA GLU A 58 15.45 -17.98 22.99
C GLU A 58 16.95 -18.31 22.94
N GLY A 59 17.49 -18.85 24.04
CA GLY A 59 18.90 -19.19 24.20
C GLY A 59 19.13 -20.49 24.98
N GLY A 60 20.41 -20.79 25.22
CA GLY A 60 20.83 -22.02 25.90
C GLY A 60 20.95 -23.24 24.96
N GLU A 61 21.55 -24.33 25.45
CA GLU A 61 21.78 -25.54 24.64
C GLU A 61 20.50 -26.30 24.29
N THR A 62 19.46 -26.16 25.10
CA THR A 62 18.15 -26.83 24.96
C THR A 62 16.98 -25.86 24.73
N GLY A 63 17.22 -24.55 24.66
CA GLY A 63 16.15 -23.53 24.53
C GLY A 63 15.45 -23.19 25.85
N GLU A 64 16.04 -23.58 26.99
CA GLU A 64 15.49 -23.34 28.33
C GLU A 64 15.56 -21.85 28.74
N ASP A 65 16.54 -21.11 28.21
CA ASP A 65 16.66 -19.68 28.50
C ASP A 65 15.74 -18.89 27.58
N VAL A 66 14.71 -18.27 28.16
CA VAL A 66 13.77 -17.40 27.45
C VAL A 66 13.80 -16.02 28.07
N TRP A 67 14.03 -15.00 27.25
CA TRP A 67 13.90 -13.60 27.63
C TRP A 67 12.76 -12.93 26.88
N PHE A 68 11.95 -12.17 27.60
CA PHE A 68 10.78 -11.48 27.11
C PHE A 68 10.90 -9.98 27.32
N TRP A 69 10.48 -9.21 26.33
CA TRP A 69 10.31 -7.77 26.47
C TRP A 69 9.17 -7.28 25.57
N SER A 70 8.40 -6.30 26.04
CA SER A 70 7.40 -5.63 25.23
C SER A 70 7.26 -4.16 25.61
N THR A 71 6.64 -3.37 24.73
CA THR A 71 6.24 -2.00 25.06
C THR A 71 4.99 -1.95 25.94
N LEU A 72 4.33 -3.08 26.18
CA LEU A 72 3.10 -3.21 26.96
C LEU A 72 3.42 -3.59 28.42
N PRO A 73 3.23 -2.68 29.41
CA PRO A 73 3.65 -2.94 30.79
C PRO A 73 2.94 -4.12 31.44
N ASN A 74 1.68 -4.37 31.05
CA ASN A 74 0.91 -5.50 31.57
C ASN A 74 1.48 -6.85 31.13
N LEU A 75 1.98 -6.96 29.90
CA LEU A 75 2.64 -8.17 29.42
C LEU A 75 4.00 -8.34 30.09
N ASN A 76 4.78 -7.26 30.25
CA ASN A 76 6.07 -7.33 30.97
C ASN A 76 5.89 -7.84 32.41
N ARG A 77 4.82 -7.41 33.09
CA ARG A 77 4.46 -7.92 34.43
C ARG A 77 4.02 -9.39 34.42
N ALA A 78 3.33 -9.84 33.37
CA ALA A 78 2.91 -11.24 33.25
C ALA A 78 4.10 -12.20 33.03
N PHE A 79 5.17 -11.73 32.39
CA PHE A 79 6.40 -12.48 32.12
C PHE A 79 7.60 -11.97 32.93
N GLU A 80 7.37 -11.50 34.16
CA GLU A 80 8.39 -10.85 34.99
C GLU A 80 9.63 -11.73 35.24
N SER A 81 9.45 -13.05 35.38
CA SER A 81 10.55 -14.01 35.56
C SER A 81 11.50 -14.12 34.37
N SER A 82 11.04 -13.75 33.18
CA SER A 82 11.80 -13.79 31.93
C SER A 82 12.10 -12.38 31.41
N PHE A 83 11.79 -11.32 32.16
CA PHE A 83 11.91 -9.96 31.67
C PHE A 83 13.37 -9.55 31.43
N VAL A 84 13.64 -8.95 30.26
CA VAL A 84 14.94 -8.34 29.95
C VAL A 84 14.79 -6.87 29.58
N SER A 85 15.59 -6.01 30.21
CA SER A 85 15.64 -4.60 29.84
C SER A 85 16.16 -4.45 28.41
N THR A 86 15.38 -3.77 27.57
CA THR A 86 15.67 -3.60 26.15
C THR A 86 15.47 -2.13 25.76
N ASP A 87 16.46 -1.56 25.10
CA ASP A 87 16.34 -0.24 24.50
C ASP A 87 15.63 -0.35 23.15
N LEU A 88 14.58 0.47 22.98
CA LEU A 88 13.83 0.59 21.73
C LEU A 88 14.12 1.94 21.08
N SER A 89 14.52 1.92 19.82
CA SER A 89 14.61 3.09 18.96
C SER A 89 13.77 2.86 17.70
N VAL A 90 12.86 3.80 17.42
CA VAL A 90 11.99 3.76 16.25
C VAL A 90 12.23 5.03 15.45
N THR A 91 12.42 4.90 14.15
CA THR A 91 12.59 6.01 13.23
C THR A 91 11.65 5.81 12.06
N GLN A 92 10.87 6.84 11.75
CA GLN A 92 9.97 6.89 10.60
C GLN A 92 10.51 7.95 9.65
N GLU A 93 10.76 7.55 8.41
CA GLU A 93 11.30 8.42 7.36
C GLU A 93 10.26 8.56 6.25
N ASP A 94 10.05 9.81 5.84
CA ASP A 94 9.31 10.24 4.65
C ASP A 94 10.36 10.86 3.71
N TYR A 95 10.67 10.15 2.62
CA TYR A 95 11.74 10.57 1.70
C TYR A 95 11.25 11.58 0.65
N ASN A 96 9.96 11.55 0.33
CA ASN A 96 9.36 12.36 -0.72
C ASN A 96 8.60 13.58 -0.18
N PHE A 97 8.52 13.71 1.16
CA PHE A 97 7.83 14.77 1.90
C PHE A 97 6.34 14.87 1.54
N ASP A 98 5.70 13.75 1.19
CA ASP A 98 4.28 13.71 0.84
C ASP A 98 3.36 13.58 2.07
N GLY A 99 3.95 13.49 3.27
CA GLY A 99 3.27 13.37 4.54
C GLY A 99 2.90 11.93 4.90
N LYS A 100 3.36 10.94 4.14
CA LYS A 100 3.22 9.51 4.44
C LYS A 100 4.57 8.92 4.81
N VAL A 101 4.53 7.96 5.73
CA VAL A 101 5.74 7.25 6.14
C VAL A 101 6.14 6.25 5.05
N ASP A 102 7.34 6.39 4.52
CA ASP A 102 7.90 5.47 3.52
C ASP A 102 8.64 4.30 4.18
N THR A 103 9.38 4.58 5.26
CA THR A 103 10.23 3.58 5.92
C THR A 103 10.13 3.68 7.43
N VAL A 104 9.87 2.53 8.07
CA VAL A 104 9.92 2.37 9.53
C VAL A 104 11.14 1.53 9.89
N ARG A 105 12.10 2.12 10.61
CA ARG A 105 13.24 1.41 11.19
C ARG A 105 13.02 1.20 12.67
N ILE A 106 13.00 -0.06 13.08
CA ILE A 106 12.89 -0.48 14.48
C ILE A 106 14.23 -1.10 14.89
N LYS A 107 14.85 -0.55 15.94
CA LYS A 107 16.07 -1.07 16.55
C LYS A 107 15.78 -1.46 17.99
N LEU A 108 16.07 -2.72 18.30
CA LEU A 108 16.00 -3.29 19.64
C LEU A 108 17.41 -3.64 20.09
N ARG A 109 17.77 -3.25 21.31
CA ARG A 109 19.06 -3.61 21.90
C ARG A 109 18.83 -4.16 23.30
N SER A 110 19.20 -5.43 23.48
CA SER A 110 19.07 -6.15 24.75
C SER A 110 20.41 -6.76 25.12
N SER A 111 20.73 -6.76 26.41
CA SER A 111 21.90 -7.45 26.94
C SER A 111 21.44 -8.73 27.63
N VAL A 112 21.77 -9.88 27.05
CA VAL A 112 21.46 -11.21 27.61
C VAL A 112 22.74 -11.96 27.92
N GLY A 113 22.72 -12.79 28.97
CA GLY A 113 23.91 -13.48 29.49
C GLY A 113 24.31 -14.75 28.73
N ALA A 114 23.47 -15.26 27.82
CA ALA A 114 23.72 -16.49 27.08
C ALA A 114 23.65 -16.29 25.56
N ALA A 115 24.15 -17.27 24.81
CA ALA A 115 24.09 -17.28 23.36
C ALA A 115 22.64 -17.37 22.87
N ILE A 116 22.24 -16.41 22.04
CA ILE A 116 20.90 -16.36 21.42
C ILE A 116 20.86 -17.35 20.25
N ARG A 117 19.84 -18.19 20.21
CA ARG A 117 19.57 -19.13 19.11
C ARG A 117 18.32 -18.77 18.32
N GLY A 118 17.35 -18.11 18.96
CA GLY A 118 16.10 -17.70 18.33
C GLY A 118 15.71 -16.27 18.71
N VAL A 119 15.15 -15.56 17.74
CA VAL A 119 14.57 -14.22 17.94
C VAL A 119 13.19 -14.20 17.30
N LYS A 120 12.17 -13.89 18.10
CA LYS A 120 10.78 -13.71 17.64
C LYS A 120 10.34 -12.30 17.98
N ILE A 121 9.83 -11.57 16.99
CA ILE A 121 9.35 -10.21 17.14
C ILE A 121 7.95 -10.14 16.58
N LEU A 122 7.04 -9.52 17.35
CA LEU A 122 5.69 -9.19 16.90
C LEU A 122 5.51 -7.69 17.07
N ALA A 123 5.21 -7.02 15.95
CA ALA A 123 5.04 -5.57 15.87
C ALA A 123 3.65 -5.27 15.28
N GLN A 124 2.96 -4.30 15.88
CA GLN A 124 1.63 -3.88 15.42
C GLN A 124 1.73 -2.65 14.53
N PHE A 125 1.01 -2.70 13.40
CA PHE A 125 0.91 -1.61 12.44
C PHE A 125 -0.55 -1.33 12.14
N ASP A 126 -0.90 -0.05 12.08
CA ASP A 126 -2.19 0.41 11.63
C ASP A 126 -2.12 0.67 10.12
N TYR A 127 -3.05 0.06 9.38
CA TYR A 127 -3.18 0.20 7.94
C TYR A 127 -4.47 0.94 7.60
N LYS A 128 -4.37 2.03 6.84
CA LYS A 128 -5.51 2.76 6.30
C LYS A 128 -5.45 2.82 4.78
N LEU A 129 -6.46 2.26 4.13
CA LEU A 129 -6.69 2.40 2.68
C LEU A 129 -7.64 3.58 2.47
N ARG A 130 -7.37 4.43 1.48
CA ARG A 130 -8.21 5.59 1.20
C ARG A 130 -9.19 5.18 0.11
N GLU A 131 -10.36 4.70 0.54
CA GLU A 131 -11.57 4.19 -0.15
C GLU A 131 -11.98 4.73 -1.56
N ARG A 132 -11.07 5.18 -2.43
CA ARG A 132 -11.43 5.58 -3.80
C ARG A 132 -11.83 4.37 -4.66
N VAL A 133 -11.64 3.16 -4.16
CA VAL A 133 -12.05 1.93 -4.83
C VAL A 133 -13.39 1.48 -4.24
N HIS A 134 -14.49 2.00 -4.78
CA HIS A 134 -15.76 1.28 -4.76
C HIS A 134 -15.61 0.06 -5.68
N MET A 135 -15.17 -1.07 -5.13
CA MET A 135 -15.25 -2.36 -5.83
C MET A 135 -16.72 -2.74 -5.93
N ASN A 136 -17.37 -2.34 -7.02
CA ASN A 136 -18.66 -2.88 -7.41
C ASN A 136 -18.39 -4.20 -8.14
N MET A 137 -18.13 -5.26 -7.36
CA MET A 137 -18.20 -6.62 -7.88
C MET A 137 -19.68 -6.96 -8.07
N LYS A 138 -20.13 -6.94 -9.33
CA LYS A 138 -21.38 -7.59 -9.74
C LYS A 138 -21.11 -9.06 -10.05
#